data_AF-A0A1G7WXY9-F1
#
_entry.id   AF-A0A1G7WXY9-F1
#
_cell.length_a   1.000
_cell.length_b   1.000
_cell.length_c   1.000
_cell.angle_alpha   90.00
_cell.angle_beta   90.00
_cell.angle_gamma   90.00
#
_symmetry.space_group_name_H-M   'P 1'
#
loop_
_entity.id
_entity.type
_entity.pdbx_description
1 polymer ?
#
loop_
_entity_poly.entity_id
_entity_poly.type
_entity_poly.pdbx_seq_one_letter_code
_entity_poly.pdbx_strand_id
1 'polypeptide(L)'
;MLDTALISAFGVKVPGPLLGLGDVLTGPFGVRLEVTRADLSGLSAAGDFLELHTDLVVTAAGTLVVDRVGWKTVRGVVGRFADVTVARSIALRVLRKRSELLAARCAELRDGEVVVGAAIVRDGRLLAQQRSYPESHAGQWELPGGRVESGERPEEALARECVEELGVSVVVGDQVGPDVPLRGELVLRIFAAQLGGGEPEALEHNAVRWLTAAELPGVDWLPADRVLVPALQELLS
;
A
#
# COMPACT_ATOMS: atom_id res chain seq x y z
N MET A 1 2.00 1.66 3.30
CA MET A 1 2.00 2.82 2.37
C MET A 1 0.70 3.61 2.54
N LEU A 2 0.75 4.95 2.48
CA LEU A 2 -0.37 5.84 2.78
C LEU A 2 -1.08 6.29 1.49
N ASP A 3 -2.41 6.20 1.47
CA ASP A 3 -3.26 6.86 0.47
C ASP A 3 -2.94 8.36 0.43
N THR A 4 -2.51 8.85 -0.73
CA THR A 4 -2.06 10.23 -0.93
C THR A 4 -3.23 11.22 -1.05
N ALA A 5 -4.48 10.74 -1.14
CA ALA A 5 -5.68 11.58 -1.06
C ALA A 5 -5.73 12.32 0.29
N LEU A 6 -5.32 11.63 1.36
CA LEU A 6 -5.28 12.17 2.72
C LEU A 6 -4.19 13.24 2.90
N ILE A 7 -3.11 13.14 2.13
CA ILE A 7 -1.99 14.10 2.10
C ILE A 7 -2.40 15.35 1.29
N SER A 8 -3.09 15.16 0.17
CA SER A 8 -3.58 16.23 -0.71
C SER A 8 -4.59 17.16 -0.03
N ALA A 9 -5.39 16.65 0.92
CA ALA A 9 -6.34 17.43 1.72
C ALA A 9 -5.68 18.58 2.52
N PHE A 10 -4.36 18.54 2.72
CA PHE A 10 -3.58 19.58 3.39
C PHE A 10 -2.84 20.51 2.40
N GLY A 11 -3.16 20.45 1.11
CA GLY A 11 -2.48 21.22 0.06
C GLY A 11 -1.08 20.70 -0.26
N VAL A 12 -0.76 19.46 0.14
CA VAL A 12 0.51 18.81 -0.17
C VAL A 12 0.37 18.03 -1.48
N LYS A 13 1.17 18.42 -2.46
CA LYS A 13 1.27 17.71 -3.75
C LYS A 13 2.26 16.56 -3.62
N VAL A 14 1.84 15.39 -4.08
CA VAL A 14 2.65 14.18 -4.20
C VAL A 14 2.98 13.93 -5.68
N PRO A 15 4.11 13.29 -6.01
CA PRO A 15 4.49 13.01 -7.40
C PRO A 15 3.66 11.90 -8.06
N GLY A 16 3.00 11.04 -7.28
CA GLY A 16 2.23 9.93 -7.80
C GLY A 16 1.37 9.22 -6.75
N PRO A 17 0.69 8.12 -7.13
CA PRO A 17 -0.14 7.33 -6.23
C PRO A 17 0.69 6.55 -5.20
N LEU A 18 1.97 6.27 -5.52
CA LEU A 18 2.93 5.61 -4.65
C LEU A 18 4.05 6.61 -4.31
N LEU A 19 4.50 6.58 -3.06
CA LEU A 19 5.67 7.33 -2.60
C LEU A 19 6.85 6.38 -2.46
N GLY A 20 7.93 6.68 -3.15
CA GLY A 20 9.22 6.01 -3.04
C GLY A 20 10.29 6.88 -2.39
N LEU A 21 11.44 6.27 -2.12
CA LEU A 21 12.62 6.99 -1.64
C LEU A 21 13.05 8.06 -2.66
N GLY A 22 13.31 9.28 -2.19
CA GLY A 22 13.72 10.42 -3.01
C GLY A 22 12.56 11.22 -3.62
N ASP A 23 11.32 10.76 -3.49
CA ASP A 23 10.15 11.53 -3.94
C ASP A 23 10.01 12.84 -3.16
N VAL A 24 9.60 13.91 -3.85
CA VAL A 24 9.47 15.24 -3.22
C VAL A 24 8.01 15.60 -3.01
N LEU A 25 7.63 15.76 -1.75
CA LEU A 25 6.35 16.30 -1.31
C LEU A 25 6.42 17.83 -1.31
N THR A 26 5.47 18.48 -1.99
CA THR A 26 5.44 19.95 -2.05
C THR A 26 4.22 20.48 -1.31
N GLY A 27 4.44 21.14 -0.18
CA GLY A 27 3.42 21.75 0.65
C GLY A 27 3.14 23.22 0.33
N PRO A 28 2.18 23.83 1.05
CA PRO A 28 1.92 25.26 0.96
C PRO A 28 3.16 26.08 1.38
N PHE A 29 3.21 27.34 0.94
CA PHE A 29 4.31 28.28 1.24
C PHE A 29 5.70 27.83 0.78
N GLY A 30 5.76 26.94 -0.21
CA GLY A 30 7.02 26.47 -0.79
C GLY A 30 7.75 25.42 0.07
N VAL A 31 7.07 24.82 1.06
CA VAL A 31 7.62 23.69 1.82
C VAL A 31 7.92 22.54 0.86
N ARG A 32 9.13 22.00 0.94
CA ARG A 32 9.55 20.81 0.21
C ARG A 32 10.10 19.79 1.19
N LEU A 33 9.58 18.56 1.13
CA LEU A 33 10.05 17.44 1.92
C LEU A 33 10.44 16.32 0.98
N GLU A 34 11.67 15.83 1.07
CA GLU A 34 12.12 14.64 0.36
C GLU A 34 11.82 13.40 1.19
N VAL A 35 11.23 12.37 0.59
CA VAL A 35 10.95 11.09 1.24
C VAL A 35 12.26 10.35 1.50
N THR A 36 12.57 10.14 2.78
CA THR A 36 13.78 9.48 3.27
C THR A 36 13.55 8.04 3.73
N ARG A 37 12.29 7.64 3.92
CA ARG A 37 11.86 6.25 4.19
C ARG A 37 10.45 6.06 3.64
N ALA A 38 10.21 4.95 2.94
CA ALA A 38 8.88 4.52 2.53
C ALA A 38 8.85 2.99 2.44
N ASP A 39 8.22 2.35 3.42
CA ASP A 39 8.13 0.89 3.51
C ASP A 39 6.83 0.45 4.24
N LEU A 40 6.72 -0.82 4.58
CA LEU A 40 5.57 -1.38 5.29
C LEU A 40 5.48 -0.92 6.75
N SER A 41 6.59 -0.45 7.34
CA SER A 41 6.66 0.10 8.69
C SER A 41 6.34 1.60 8.76
N GLY A 42 6.29 2.30 7.62
CA GLY A 42 5.80 3.67 7.56
C GLY A 42 6.51 4.56 6.54
N LEU A 43 6.49 5.87 6.82
CA LEU A 43 6.99 6.92 5.92
C LEU A 43 7.84 7.91 6.73
N SER A 44 8.90 8.44 6.15
CA SER A 44 9.60 9.62 6.67
C SER A 44 9.94 10.56 5.53
N ALA A 45 9.80 11.86 5.77
CA ALA A 45 10.17 12.89 4.80
C ALA A 45 10.79 14.08 5.52
N ALA A 46 11.86 14.65 4.94
CA ALA A 46 12.64 15.71 5.55
C ALA A 46 12.89 16.86 4.56
N GLY A 47 12.88 18.09 5.08
CA GLY A 47 13.28 19.29 4.37
C GLY A 47 14.09 20.22 5.28
N ASP A 48 14.37 21.43 4.79
CA ASP A 48 15.28 22.36 5.47
C ASP A 48 14.86 22.70 6.92
N PHE A 49 13.55 22.83 7.15
CA PHE A 49 13.00 23.28 8.42
C PHE A 49 11.94 22.37 9.03
N LEU A 50 11.51 21.32 8.32
CA LEU A 50 10.41 20.46 8.69
C LEU A 50 10.77 19.01 8.42
N GLU A 51 10.42 18.13 9.35
CA GLU A 51 10.62 16.70 9.27
C GLU A 51 9.29 16.03 9.68
N LEU A 52 8.86 15.04 8.92
CA LEU A 52 7.65 14.26 9.16
C LEU A 52 8.02 12.78 9.25
N HIS A 53 7.49 12.11 10.27
CA HIS A 53 7.65 10.69 10.46
C HIS A 53 6.29 10.06 10.75
N THR A 54 5.93 9.04 10.00
CA THR A 54 4.82 8.14 10.32
C THR A 54 5.41 6.76 10.57
N ASP A 55 5.16 6.20 11.75
CA ASP A 55 5.43 4.80 12.05
C ASP A 55 4.10 4.02 12.13
N LEU A 56 4.10 2.82 11.57
CA LEU A 56 3.02 1.84 11.63
C LEU A 56 3.47 0.71 12.56
N VAL A 57 2.83 0.61 13.72
CA VAL A 57 3.16 -0.38 14.74
C VAL A 57 2.04 -1.40 14.80
N VAL A 58 2.33 -2.63 14.39
CA VAL A 58 1.36 -3.74 14.50
C VAL A 58 1.18 -4.11 15.97
N THR A 59 -0.07 -4.19 16.41
CA THR A 59 -0.46 -4.57 17.77
C THR A 59 -1.55 -5.64 17.72
N ALA A 60 -1.85 -6.26 18.87
CA ALA A 60 -2.95 -7.23 18.97
C ALA A 60 -4.33 -6.62 18.65
N ALA A 61 -4.48 -5.29 18.74
CA ALA A 61 -5.73 -4.59 18.45
C ALA A 61 -5.77 -4.01 17.01
N GLY A 62 -4.77 -4.30 16.19
CA GLY A 62 -4.59 -3.73 14.85
C GLY A 62 -3.35 -2.83 14.76
N THR A 63 -3.30 -1.96 13.75
CA THR A 63 -2.13 -1.11 13.49
C THR A 63 -2.26 0.24 14.17
N LEU A 64 -1.33 0.55 15.10
CA LEU A 64 -1.18 1.87 15.69
C LEU A 64 -0.38 2.77 14.73
N VAL A 65 -0.97 3.90 14.33
CA VAL A 65 -0.31 4.91 13.51
C VAL A 65 0.27 6.00 14.41
N VAL A 66 1.58 6.20 14.36
CA VAL A 66 2.29 7.23 15.13
C VAL A 66 2.86 8.28 14.19
N ASP A 67 2.19 9.43 14.10
CA ASP A 67 2.69 10.58 13.36
C ASP A 67 3.49 11.52 14.29
N ARG A 68 4.69 11.90 13.84
CA ARG A 68 5.55 12.90 14.49
C ARG A 68 5.92 13.98 13.48
N VAL A 69 5.93 15.22 13.94
CA VAL A 69 6.40 16.36 13.15
C VAL A 69 7.47 17.08 13.95
N GLY A 70 8.65 17.20 13.37
CA GLY A 70 9.77 17.99 13.90
C GLY A 70 9.97 19.24 13.05
N TRP A 71 10.39 20.35 13.66
CA TRP A 71 10.79 21.53 12.90
C TRP A 71 11.95 22.26 13.55
N LYS A 72 12.72 22.96 12.73
CA LYS A 72 13.85 23.82 13.13
C LYS A 72 13.39 25.27 13.06
N THR A 73 13.64 26.05 14.12
CA THR A 73 13.30 27.48 14.16
C THR A 73 14.50 28.34 13.72
N VAL A 74 14.25 29.44 13.01
CA VAL A 74 15.33 30.33 12.51
C VAL A 74 15.26 31.71 13.19
N ARG A 75 16.35 32.08 13.89
CA ARG A 75 16.76 33.40 14.46
C ARG A 75 15.90 34.07 15.56
N GLY A 76 16.52 34.25 16.74
CA GLY A 76 16.12 35.19 17.82
C GLY A 76 15.34 34.57 18.99
N VAL A 77 15.54 35.04 20.23
CA VAL A 77 14.86 34.50 21.45
C VAL A 77 13.36 34.82 21.46
N VAL A 78 12.97 36.02 21.01
CA VAL A 78 11.57 36.48 20.95
C VAL A 78 10.83 35.87 19.75
N GLY A 79 11.52 35.70 18.62
CA GLY A 79 11.02 34.98 17.45
C GLY A 79 10.75 33.50 17.75
N ARG A 80 11.64 32.84 18.51
CA ARG A 80 11.50 31.43 18.93
C ARG A 80 10.21 31.14 19.70
N PHE A 81 9.77 32.02 20.60
CA PHE A 81 8.57 31.75 21.42
C PHE A 81 7.26 31.90 20.63
N ALA A 82 7.15 32.94 19.80
CA ALA A 82 6.00 33.13 18.92
C ALA A 82 5.93 32.02 17.85
N ASP A 83 7.08 31.65 17.28
CA ASP A 83 7.22 30.61 16.27
C ASP A 83 6.91 29.21 16.82
N VAL A 84 7.46 28.82 17.99
CA VAL A 84 7.16 27.51 18.60
C VAL A 84 5.68 27.37 18.94
N THR A 85 5.04 28.40 19.49
CA THR A 85 3.64 28.29 19.93
C THR A 85 2.68 28.26 18.73
N VAL A 86 2.93 29.10 17.71
CA VAL A 86 2.11 29.14 16.49
C VAL A 86 2.35 27.92 15.62
N ALA A 87 3.60 27.55 15.33
CA ALA A 87 3.95 26.37 14.56
C ALA A 87 3.43 25.08 15.22
N ARG A 88 3.58 24.95 16.55
CA ARG A 88 3.02 23.81 17.31
C ARG A 88 1.50 23.76 17.18
N SER A 89 0.81 24.89 17.30
CA SER A 89 -0.66 24.94 17.19
C SER A 89 -1.15 24.61 15.78
N ILE A 90 -0.38 24.96 14.74
CA ILE A 90 -0.66 24.57 13.36
C ILE A 90 -0.39 23.07 13.18
N ALA A 91 0.78 22.57 13.61
CA ALA A 91 1.15 21.16 13.50
C ALA A 91 0.15 20.25 14.22
N LEU A 92 -0.26 20.60 15.44
CA LEU A 92 -1.27 19.83 16.19
C LEU A 92 -2.64 19.84 15.50
N ARG A 93 -3.04 20.93 14.83
CA ARG A 93 -4.28 20.96 14.03
C ARG A 93 -4.19 20.03 12.83
N VAL A 94 -3.06 20.05 12.11
CA VAL A 94 -2.83 19.16 10.97
C VAL A 94 -2.82 17.70 11.42
N LEU A 95 -2.07 17.37 12.47
CA LEU A 95 -2.00 16.01 13.02
C LEU A 95 -3.35 15.50 13.51
N ARG A 96 -4.13 16.35 14.20
CA ARG A 96 -5.49 16.00 14.62
C ARG A 96 -6.39 15.72 13.42
N LYS A 97 -6.40 16.62 12.44
CA LYS A 97 -7.23 16.45 11.24
C LYS A 97 -6.84 15.18 10.47
N ARG A 98 -5.55 14.88 10.38
CA ARG A 98 -5.04 13.65 9.79
C ARG A 98 -5.51 12.42 10.56
N SER A 99 -5.42 12.43 11.89
CA SER A 99 -5.93 11.35 12.73
C SER A 99 -7.42 11.12 12.54
N GLU A 100 -8.23 12.18 12.45
CA GLU A 100 -9.67 12.09 12.19
C GLU A 100 -9.97 11.47 10.81
N LEU A 101 -9.27 11.93 9.77
CA LEU A 101 -9.43 11.41 8.41
C LEU A 101 -8.98 9.96 8.29
N LEU A 102 -7.87 9.57 8.93
CA LEU A 102 -7.42 8.18 8.98
C LEU A 102 -8.42 7.30 9.71
N ALA A 103 -8.93 7.75 10.86
CA ALA A 103 -9.92 6.99 11.62
C ALA A 103 -11.22 6.80 10.82
N ALA A 104 -11.70 7.85 10.13
CA ALA A 104 -12.86 7.76 9.25
C ALA A 104 -12.61 6.78 8.09
N ARG A 105 -11.46 6.88 7.42
CA ARG A 105 -11.12 5.98 6.32
C ARG A 105 -10.97 4.53 6.76
N CYS A 106 -10.36 4.27 7.91
CA CYS A 106 -10.31 2.94 8.51
C CYS A 106 -11.70 2.41 8.88
N ALA A 107 -12.66 3.26 9.24
CA ALA A 107 -14.03 2.85 9.51
C ALA A 107 -14.75 2.48 8.20
N GLU A 108 -14.62 3.29 7.15
CA GLU A 108 -15.17 2.99 5.81
C GLU A 108 -14.65 1.66 5.26
N LEU A 109 -13.33 1.44 5.35
CA LEU A 109 -12.70 0.25 4.79
C LEU A 109 -12.95 -1.03 5.60
N ARG A 110 -13.34 -0.90 6.88
CA ARG A 110 -13.64 -2.05 7.74
C ARG A 110 -14.79 -2.88 7.20
N ASP A 111 -15.79 -2.20 6.66
CA ASP A 111 -17.00 -2.81 6.11
C ASP A 111 -16.96 -2.83 4.57
N GLY A 112 -15.80 -2.52 3.99
CA GLY A 112 -15.58 -2.50 2.55
C GLY A 112 -15.60 -3.89 1.92
N GLU A 113 -15.94 -3.93 0.65
CA GLU A 113 -15.87 -5.15 -0.16
C GLU A 113 -14.40 -5.60 -0.30
N VAL A 114 -14.19 -6.91 -0.16
CA VAL A 114 -12.85 -7.51 -0.26
C VAL A 114 -12.62 -7.99 -1.69
N VAL A 115 -11.45 -7.64 -2.23
CA VAL A 115 -10.84 -8.24 -3.40
C VAL A 115 -9.68 -9.09 -2.89
N VAL A 116 -9.62 -10.35 -3.27
CA VAL A 116 -8.56 -11.27 -2.86
C VAL A 116 -7.52 -11.42 -3.96
N GLY A 117 -6.27 -11.64 -3.58
CA GLY A 117 -5.20 -12.01 -4.51
C GLY A 117 -4.34 -13.15 -3.95
N ALA A 118 -3.82 -14.01 -4.84
CA ALA A 118 -3.05 -15.18 -4.50
C ALA A 118 -1.57 -14.94 -4.75
N ALA A 119 -0.78 -14.94 -3.68
CA ALA A 119 0.67 -15.09 -3.76
C ALA A 119 1.01 -16.58 -3.91
N ILE A 120 0.84 -17.12 -5.13
CA ILE A 120 1.12 -18.52 -5.43
C ILE A 120 2.63 -18.73 -5.51
N VAL A 121 3.19 -19.57 -4.64
CA VAL A 121 4.64 -19.83 -4.58
C VAL A 121 4.96 -21.28 -4.96
N ARG A 122 5.97 -21.44 -5.83
CA ARG A 122 6.57 -22.73 -6.18
C ARG A 122 8.07 -22.55 -6.42
N ASP A 123 8.89 -23.40 -5.81
CA ASP A 123 10.36 -23.40 -5.98
C ASP A 123 11.02 -22.02 -5.78
N GLY A 124 10.59 -21.29 -4.76
CA GLY A 124 11.10 -19.94 -4.45
C GLY A 124 10.72 -18.87 -5.48
N ARG A 125 9.69 -19.12 -6.30
CA ARG A 125 9.15 -18.19 -7.29
C ARG A 125 7.68 -17.92 -7.04
N LEU A 126 7.27 -16.69 -7.34
CA LEU A 126 5.90 -16.21 -7.26
C LEU A 126 5.25 -16.20 -8.66
N LEU A 127 4.00 -16.65 -8.77
CA LEU A 127 3.23 -16.48 -10.01
C LEU A 127 2.65 -15.06 -10.09
N ALA A 128 2.81 -14.42 -11.25
CA ALA A 128 2.12 -13.19 -11.62
C ALA A 128 1.34 -13.40 -12.92
N GLN A 129 0.27 -12.64 -13.10
CA GLN A 129 -0.50 -12.62 -14.35
C GLN A 129 -0.53 -11.23 -14.97
N GLN A 130 -0.66 -11.17 -16.30
CA GLN A 130 -0.64 -9.94 -17.07
C GLN A 130 -2.05 -9.56 -17.51
N ARG A 131 -2.53 -8.39 -17.10
CA ARG A 131 -3.88 -7.91 -17.42
C ARG A 131 -4.12 -7.81 -18.92
N SER A 132 -5.26 -8.33 -19.33
CA SER A 132 -5.83 -8.19 -20.67
C SER A 132 -6.68 -6.92 -20.82
N TYR A 133 -7.34 -6.47 -19.74
CA TYR A 133 -8.20 -5.28 -19.72
C TYR A 133 -8.30 -4.65 -18.31
N PRO A 134 -8.81 -3.40 -18.17
CA PRO A 134 -9.13 -2.41 -19.22
C PRO A 134 -7.87 -1.86 -19.91
N GLU A 135 -8.02 -1.20 -21.06
CA GLU A 135 -6.89 -0.68 -21.88
C GLU A 135 -5.91 0.19 -21.07
N SER A 136 -6.40 0.95 -20.07
CA SER A 136 -5.57 1.78 -19.21
C SER A 136 -4.55 1.01 -18.36
N HIS A 137 -4.76 -0.29 -18.15
CA HIS A 137 -3.88 -1.17 -17.38
C HIS A 137 -3.50 -2.44 -18.14
N ALA A 138 -3.88 -2.54 -19.43
CA ALA A 138 -3.54 -3.70 -20.25
C ALA A 138 -2.00 -3.81 -20.38
N GLY A 139 -1.48 -5.01 -20.15
CA GLY A 139 -0.03 -5.27 -20.16
C GLY A 139 0.66 -5.08 -18.80
N GLN A 140 0.00 -4.47 -17.81
CA GLN A 140 0.51 -4.43 -16.43
C GLN A 140 0.30 -5.79 -15.74
N TRP A 141 1.09 -6.04 -14.70
CA TRP A 141 1.08 -7.29 -13.96
C TRP A 141 0.36 -7.16 -12.61
N GLU A 142 -0.27 -8.23 -12.17
CA GLU A 142 -0.98 -8.33 -10.90
C GLU A 142 -0.89 -9.75 -10.34
N LEU A 143 -1.28 -9.91 -9.08
CA LEU A 143 -1.55 -11.21 -8.49
C LEU A 143 -2.92 -11.74 -8.96
N PRO A 144 -3.06 -13.05 -9.20
CA PRO A 144 -4.32 -13.67 -9.56
C PRO A 144 -5.37 -13.60 -8.45
N GLY A 145 -6.62 -13.37 -8.79
CA GLY A 145 -7.72 -13.23 -7.84
C GLY A 145 -8.78 -12.22 -8.26
N GLY A 146 -9.82 -12.10 -7.44
CA GLY A 146 -11.00 -11.31 -7.77
C GLY A 146 -11.82 -10.89 -6.57
N ARG A 147 -13.04 -10.43 -6.81
CA ARG A 147 -13.92 -9.92 -5.75
C ARG A 147 -14.52 -11.10 -4.98
N VAL A 148 -14.59 -10.98 -3.66
CA VAL A 148 -15.35 -11.92 -2.82
C VAL A 148 -16.84 -11.73 -3.07
N GLU A 149 -17.55 -12.80 -3.39
CA GLU A 149 -18.99 -12.75 -3.62
C GLU A 149 -19.79 -12.79 -2.31
N SER A 150 -21.07 -12.41 -2.40
CA SER A 150 -21.96 -12.39 -1.23
C SER A 150 -22.14 -13.78 -0.63
N GLY A 151 -21.78 -13.94 0.64
CA GLY A 151 -21.87 -15.21 1.38
C GLY A 151 -20.65 -16.12 1.21
N GLU A 152 -19.66 -15.71 0.42
CA GLU A 152 -18.41 -16.44 0.20
C GLU A 152 -17.35 -16.00 1.23
N ARG A 153 -16.54 -16.94 1.75
CA ARG A 153 -15.36 -16.56 2.53
C ARG A 153 -14.22 -16.11 1.62
N PRO A 154 -13.32 -15.22 2.07
CA PRO A 154 -12.18 -14.79 1.24
C PRO A 154 -11.32 -15.94 0.69
N GLU A 155 -11.12 -17.02 1.46
CA GLU A 155 -10.33 -18.16 0.98
C GLU A 155 -11.09 -18.99 -0.07
N GLU A 156 -12.42 -19.04 0.01
CA GLU A 156 -13.27 -19.72 -0.97
C GLU A 156 -13.27 -18.96 -2.30
N ALA A 157 -13.41 -17.62 -2.22
CA ALA A 157 -13.29 -16.73 -3.37
C ALA A 157 -11.94 -16.91 -4.07
N LEU A 158 -10.85 -16.91 -3.31
CA LEU A 158 -9.53 -17.03 -3.90
C LEU A 158 -9.31 -18.38 -4.60
N ALA A 159 -9.82 -19.46 -4.01
CA ALA A 159 -9.74 -20.78 -4.62
C ALA A 159 -10.57 -20.88 -5.91
N ARG A 160 -11.77 -20.27 -5.94
CA ARG A 160 -12.62 -20.19 -7.15
C ARG A 160 -11.92 -19.39 -8.25
N GLU A 161 -11.43 -18.20 -7.93
CA GLU A 161 -10.74 -17.32 -8.89
C GLU A 161 -9.50 -17.99 -9.49
N CYS A 162 -8.72 -18.73 -8.70
CA CYS A 162 -7.58 -19.49 -9.25
C CYS A 162 -8.01 -20.58 -10.24
N VAL A 163 -9.18 -21.20 -10.06
CA VAL A 163 -9.70 -22.17 -11.03
C VAL A 163 -10.16 -21.46 -12.30
N GLU A 164 -10.84 -20.33 -12.17
CA GLU A 164 -11.39 -19.55 -13.29
C GLU A 164 -10.30 -18.88 -14.13
N GLU A 165 -9.37 -18.17 -13.49
CA GLU A 165 -8.33 -17.41 -14.18
C GLU A 165 -7.14 -18.28 -14.62
N LEU A 166 -6.82 -19.35 -13.87
CA LEU A 166 -5.58 -20.11 -14.04
C LEU A 166 -5.76 -21.61 -14.33
N GLY A 167 -6.98 -22.15 -14.16
CA GLY A 167 -7.25 -23.58 -14.36
C GLY A 167 -6.66 -24.51 -13.29
N VAL A 168 -6.23 -23.97 -12.14
CA VAL A 168 -5.57 -24.74 -11.08
C VAL A 168 -6.27 -24.57 -9.73
N SER A 169 -6.23 -25.63 -8.92
CA SER A 169 -6.63 -25.55 -7.52
C SER A 169 -5.47 -25.08 -6.66
N VAL A 170 -5.77 -24.34 -5.59
CA VAL A 170 -4.80 -23.88 -4.61
C VAL A 170 -5.22 -24.23 -3.19
N VAL A 171 -4.23 -24.44 -2.34
CA VAL A 171 -4.39 -24.44 -0.89
C VAL A 171 -4.05 -23.03 -0.40
N VAL A 172 -5.05 -22.33 0.12
CA VAL A 172 -4.93 -20.97 0.65
C VAL A 172 -4.30 -21.02 2.05
N GLY A 173 -3.27 -20.23 2.27
CA GLY A 173 -2.55 -20.08 3.52
C GLY A 173 -2.81 -18.74 4.20
N ASP A 174 -1.83 -18.26 4.95
CA ASP A 174 -1.94 -17.02 5.72
C ASP A 174 -1.93 -15.77 4.83
N GLN A 175 -2.46 -14.68 5.37
CA GLN A 175 -2.41 -13.36 4.72
C GLN A 175 -0.95 -12.89 4.55
N VAL A 176 -0.65 -12.31 3.40
CA VAL A 176 0.67 -11.77 3.04
C VAL A 176 0.59 -10.24 3.00
N GLY A 177 1.34 -9.60 3.90
CA GLY A 177 1.35 -8.14 4.00
C GLY A 177 0.02 -7.55 4.47
N PRO A 178 -0.08 -6.21 4.51
CA PRO A 178 -1.28 -5.52 4.95
C PRO A 178 -2.36 -5.51 3.85
N ASP A 179 -3.60 -5.34 4.27
CA ASP A 179 -4.70 -4.94 3.39
C ASP A 179 -4.35 -3.62 2.67
N VAL A 180 -4.56 -3.59 1.34
CA VAL A 180 -4.29 -2.43 0.49
C VAL A 180 -5.61 -1.76 0.09
N PRO A 181 -5.87 -0.51 0.51
CA PRO A 181 -7.06 0.20 0.09
C PRO A 181 -7.07 0.43 -1.42
N LEU A 182 -8.18 0.09 -2.06
CA LEU A 182 -8.44 0.38 -3.47
C LEU A 182 -9.38 1.60 -3.59
N ARG A 183 -9.73 1.96 -4.83
CA ARG A 183 -10.73 3.00 -5.08
C ARG A 183 -12.10 2.57 -4.54
N GLY A 184 -12.85 3.53 -3.99
CA GLY A 184 -14.16 3.27 -3.40
C GLY A 184 -14.05 2.60 -2.02
N GLU A 185 -14.99 1.73 -1.72
CA GLU A 185 -15.04 0.94 -0.47
C GLU A 185 -14.45 -0.46 -0.69
N LEU A 186 -13.34 -0.55 -1.42
CA LEU A 186 -12.68 -1.81 -1.76
C LEU A 186 -11.35 -1.97 -1.04
N VAL A 187 -11.04 -3.19 -0.62
CA VAL A 187 -9.76 -3.58 -0.01
C VAL A 187 -9.18 -4.78 -0.74
N LEU A 188 -7.93 -4.68 -1.19
CA LEU A 188 -7.17 -5.82 -1.69
C LEU A 188 -6.50 -6.55 -0.52
N ARG A 189 -6.77 -7.85 -0.40
CA ARG A 189 -6.17 -8.76 0.59
C ARG A 189 -5.44 -9.89 -0.09
N ILE A 190 -4.16 -10.05 0.20
CA ILE A 190 -3.35 -11.10 -0.40
C ILE A 190 -3.21 -12.28 0.56
N PHE A 191 -3.36 -13.50 0.04
CA PHE A 191 -3.05 -14.73 0.77
C PHE A 191 -1.91 -15.48 0.09
N ALA A 192 -1.07 -16.11 0.89
CA ALA A 192 -0.14 -17.13 0.40
C ALA A 192 -0.95 -18.29 -0.18
N ALA A 193 -0.47 -18.87 -1.26
CA ALA A 193 -1.14 -19.99 -1.91
C ALA A 193 -0.13 -21.03 -2.41
N GLN A 194 -0.50 -22.30 -2.31
CA GLN A 194 0.26 -23.42 -2.85
C GLN A 194 -0.58 -24.16 -3.89
N LEU A 195 0.02 -24.55 -5.01
CA LEU A 195 -0.68 -25.33 -6.03
C LEU A 195 -1.09 -26.70 -5.47
N GLY A 196 -2.36 -27.06 -5.66
CA GLY A 196 -2.89 -28.40 -5.39
C GLY A 196 -2.51 -29.44 -6.47
N GLY A 197 -1.90 -28.98 -7.57
CA GLY A 197 -1.52 -29.75 -8.74
C GLY A 197 -1.80 -28.99 -10.04
N GLY A 198 -1.27 -29.47 -11.16
CA GLY A 198 -1.42 -28.81 -12.47
C GLY A 198 -0.41 -27.69 -12.72
N GLU A 199 -0.48 -27.10 -13.91
CA GLU A 199 0.31 -25.94 -14.31
C GLU A 199 -0.63 -24.77 -14.59
N PRO A 200 -0.41 -23.59 -13.98
CA PRO A 200 -1.21 -22.41 -14.24
C PRO A 200 -1.12 -21.97 -15.71
N GLU A 201 -2.26 -21.67 -16.31
CA GLU A 201 -2.36 -21.10 -17.66
C GLU A 201 -3.05 -19.73 -17.60
N ALA A 202 -2.87 -18.87 -18.60
CA ALA A 202 -3.59 -17.59 -18.65
C ALA A 202 -4.94 -17.79 -19.34
N LEU A 203 -6.02 -18.08 -18.58
CA LEU A 203 -7.34 -18.36 -19.16
C LEU A 203 -8.11 -17.08 -19.49
N GLU A 204 -8.04 -16.07 -18.62
CA GLU A 204 -8.71 -14.76 -18.81
C GLU A 204 -7.73 -13.59 -19.03
N HIS A 205 -6.43 -13.85 -18.86
CA HIS A 205 -5.34 -12.88 -18.91
C HIS A 205 -4.43 -13.11 -20.11
N ASN A 206 -3.51 -12.17 -20.36
CA ASN A 206 -2.63 -12.24 -21.53
C ASN A 206 -1.48 -13.24 -21.35
N ALA A 207 -0.97 -13.38 -20.13
CA ALA A 207 0.19 -14.20 -19.82
C ALA A 207 0.29 -14.46 -18.32
N VAL A 208 1.00 -15.54 -17.96
CA VAL A 208 1.48 -15.80 -16.60
C VAL A 208 3.00 -15.90 -16.59
N ARG A 209 3.62 -15.54 -15.46
CA ARG A 209 5.07 -15.60 -15.29
C ARG A 209 5.45 -15.96 -13.86
N TRP A 210 6.41 -16.88 -13.74
CA TRP A 210 7.09 -17.17 -12.48
C TRP A 210 8.25 -16.19 -12.26
N LEU A 211 8.24 -15.50 -11.11
CA LEU A 211 9.17 -14.44 -10.76
C LEU A 211 9.95 -14.79 -9.49
N THR A 212 11.27 -14.55 -9.51
CA THR A 212 12.13 -14.61 -8.31
C THR A 212 12.00 -13.33 -7.49
N ALA A 213 12.40 -13.38 -6.21
CA ALA A 213 12.42 -12.21 -5.31
C ALA A 213 13.21 -11.01 -5.88
N ALA A 214 14.26 -11.27 -6.67
CA ALA A 214 15.08 -10.25 -7.30
C ALA A 214 14.40 -9.61 -8.53
N GLU A 215 13.49 -10.32 -9.19
CA GLU A 215 12.75 -9.81 -10.35
C GLU A 215 11.55 -8.96 -9.94
N LEU A 216 10.93 -9.23 -8.78
CA LEU A 216 9.72 -8.54 -8.33
C LEU A 216 9.78 -7.00 -8.43
N PRO A 217 10.88 -6.31 -8.02
CA PRO A 217 10.92 -4.84 -8.10
C PRO A 217 10.92 -4.27 -9.53
N GLY A 218 11.35 -5.06 -10.51
CA GLY A 218 11.50 -4.62 -11.91
C GLY A 218 10.26 -4.83 -12.78
N VAL A 219 9.21 -5.44 -12.25
CA VAL A 219 7.97 -5.73 -12.97
C VAL A 219 7.06 -4.49 -12.98
N ASP A 220 6.38 -4.26 -14.10
CA ASP A 220 5.38 -3.20 -14.24
C ASP A 220 4.06 -3.63 -13.61
N TRP A 221 4.06 -3.69 -12.28
CA TRP A 221 2.90 -4.02 -11.47
C TRP A 221 1.83 -2.93 -11.55
N LEU A 222 0.58 -3.36 -11.41
CA LEU A 222 -0.48 -2.47 -10.97
C LEU A 222 -0.05 -1.70 -9.71
N PRO A 223 -0.48 -0.44 -9.53
CA PRO A 223 -0.09 0.34 -8.37
C PRO A 223 -0.43 -0.33 -7.03
N ALA A 224 -1.55 -1.07 -6.93
CA ALA A 224 -1.95 -1.75 -5.70
C ALA A 224 -1.02 -2.93 -5.35
N ASP A 225 -0.70 -3.75 -6.34
CA ASP A 225 0.19 -4.91 -6.21
C ASP A 225 1.65 -4.49 -5.96
N ARG A 226 2.09 -3.39 -6.59
CA ARG A 226 3.44 -2.86 -6.41
C ARG A 226 3.79 -2.56 -4.95
N VAL A 227 2.81 -2.17 -4.15
CA VAL A 227 2.95 -1.88 -2.71
C VAL A 227 3.40 -3.11 -1.94
N LEU A 228 2.98 -4.28 -2.39
CA LEU A 228 3.14 -5.56 -1.72
C LEU A 228 4.48 -6.20 -2.08
N VAL A 229 5.22 -5.68 -3.06
CA VAL A 229 6.53 -6.22 -3.47
C VAL A 229 7.46 -6.51 -2.28
N PRO A 230 7.63 -5.63 -1.27
CA PRO A 230 8.44 -5.97 -0.10
C PRO A 230 7.93 -7.17 0.70
N ALA A 231 6.61 -7.31 0.90
CA ALA A 231 6.02 -8.46 1.59
C ALA A 231 6.16 -9.75 0.75
N LEU A 232 6.03 -9.64 -0.57
CA LEU A 232 6.22 -10.75 -1.49
C LEU A 232 7.69 -11.21 -1.53
N GLN A 233 8.65 -10.28 -1.42
CA GLN A 233 10.06 -10.64 -1.28
C GLN A 233 10.35 -11.39 0.01
N GLU A 234 9.76 -10.95 1.13
CA GLU A 234 9.85 -11.65 2.42
C GLU A 234 9.25 -13.05 2.35
N LEU A 235 8.11 -13.22 1.68
CA LEU A 235 7.48 -14.53 1.47
C LEU A 235 8.37 -15.52 0.70
N LEU A 236 9.22 -15.02 -0.21
CA LEU A 236 10.13 -15.83 -1.02
C LEU A 236 11.51 -16.06 -0.36
N SER A 237 11.74 -15.49 0.83
CA SER A 237 13.02 -15.56 1.56
C SER A 237 13.11 -16.81 2.43
#